data_AF-A0A349B1Z6-F1
#
_entry.id   AF-A0A349B1Z6-F1
#
_cell.length_a   1.000
_cell.length_b   1.000
_cell.length_c   1.000
_cell.angle_alpha   90.00
_cell.angle_beta   90.00
_cell.angle_gamma   90.00
#
_symmetry.space_group_name_H-M   'P 1'
#
loop_
_entity.id
_entity.type
_entity.pdbx_description
1 polymer ?
#
loop_
_entity_poly.entity_id
_entity_poly.type
_entity_poly.pdbx_seq_one_letter_code
_entity_poly.pdbx_strand_id
1 'polypeptide(L)'
;MTSWIDPRDGLRELLDLGTAPSADALHRVLVLSRPVRRSTDTMEPLWLLRRIAESEPDEVFTTAFLLLTDPRWRKGLSQLVRRIDESGCVDAEDLDELAESFLAADQVLYWVVPAHWFGDEEIHVVGLGDVAVDGGDDGEPDDGEGACVARQVHPPLRRWAAARVVSTDPTEVGAVFERAGDVDARSAAAIMAGLLDVIDRVDAATRNRLIDAAVEWPEHGVRRAGIELVAARDGEIVAHELAARDPNARIREWAPTLLIDSVSTEPCQTAPGGHQGVGHRDDQQSLF
;
A
#
# COMPACT_ATOMS: atom_id res chain seq x y z
N MET A 1 -15.34 -23.01 17.12
CA MET A 1 -14.54 -23.06 18.36
C MET A 1 -13.54 -21.92 18.30
N THR A 2 -13.72 -20.88 19.11
CA THR A 2 -12.75 -19.78 19.21
C THR A 2 -11.66 -20.24 20.18
N SER A 3 -10.51 -20.67 19.65
CA SER A 3 -9.35 -21.00 20.49
C SER A 3 -8.98 -19.76 21.30
N TRP A 4 -8.98 -19.88 22.62
CA TRP A 4 -8.60 -18.77 23.49
C TRP A 4 -7.08 -18.61 23.38
N ILE A 5 -6.65 -17.46 22.86
CA ILE A 5 -5.22 -17.14 22.72
C ILE A 5 -4.65 -16.89 24.11
N ASP A 6 -3.60 -17.62 24.50
CA ASP A 6 -2.88 -17.33 25.75
C ASP A 6 -2.16 -15.97 25.59
N PRO A 7 -2.43 -14.97 26.46
CA PRO A 7 -1.71 -13.70 26.43
C PRO A 7 -0.18 -13.85 26.45
N ARG A 8 0.35 -14.95 26.98
CA ARG A 8 1.79 -15.26 26.99
C ARG A 8 2.35 -15.54 25.60
N ASP A 9 1.54 -16.09 24.70
CA ASP A 9 1.95 -16.37 23.32
C ASP A 9 2.18 -15.06 22.56
N GLY A 10 1.33 -14.05 22.79
CA GLY A 10 1.51 -12.72 22.21
C GLY A 10 2.75 -11.98 22.73
N LEU A 11 3.06 -12.13 24.02
CA LEU A 11 4.30 -11.58 24.59
C LEU A 11 5.54 -12.30 24.05
N ARG A 12 5.50 -13.63 23.95
CA ARG A 12 6.59 -14.44 23.40
C ARG A 12 6.87 -14.06 21.95
N GLU A 13 5.83 -13.93 21.13
CA GLU A 13 5.98 -13.48 19.74
C GLU A 13 6.68 -12.11 19.63
N LEU A 14 6.30 -11.14 20.47
CA LEU A 14 6.93 -9.82 20.47
C LEU A 14 8.38 -9.88 20.96
N LEU A 15 8.68 -10.74 21.93
CA LEU A 15 10.05 -10.97 22.38
C LEU A 15 10.89 -11.65 21.29
N ASP A 16 10.37 -12.66 20.60
CA ASP A 16 11.08 -13.38 19.54
C ASP A 16 11.43 -12.43 18.38
N LEU A 17 10.46 -11.59 17.95
CA LEU A 17 10.71 -10.54 16.94
C LEU A 17 11.73 -9.50 17.45
N GLY A 18 11.50 -8.99 18.66
CA GLY A 18 12.28 -7.92 19.26
C GLY A 18 13.71 -8.32 19.66
N THR A 19 13.98 -9.61 19.85
CA THR A 19 15.28 -10.14 20.28
C THR A 19 16.01 -10.95 19.22
N ALA A 20 15.43 -11.11 18.02
CA ALA A 20 16.11 -11.70 16.87
C ALA A 20 17.47 -11.02 16.63
N PRO A 21 18.60 -11.76 16.70
CA PRO A 21 19.95 -11.19 16.70
C PRO A 21 20.45 -10.78 15.31
N SER A 22 19.79 -11.21 14.24
CA SER A 22 20.14 -10.95 12.85
C SER A 22 18.89 -10.88 11.97
N ALA A 23 19.08 -10.45 10.71
CA ALA A 23 18.05 -10.50 9.68
C ALA A 23 17.52 -11.92 9.46
N ASP A 24 18.39 -12.91 9.26
CA ASP A 24 18.00 -14.33 9.09
C ASP A 24 17.12 -14.84 10.26
N ALA A 25 17.51 -14.54 11.50
CA ALA A 25 16.72 -14.92 12.66
C ALA A 25 15.35 -14.24 12.69
N LEU A 26 15.28 -12.95 12.29
CA LEU A 26 14.03 -12.22 12.18
C LEU A 26 13.14 -12.80 11.07
N HIS A 27 13.70 -13.07 9.90
CA HIS A 27 12.98 -13.65 8.77
C HIS A 27 12.42 -15.03 9.12
N ARG A 28 13.21 -15.86 9.79
CA ARG A 28 12.79 -17.17 10.29
C ARG A 28 11.58 -17.05 11.24
N VAL A 29 11.57 -16.07 12.14
CA VAL A 29 10.39 -15.81 13.01
C VAL A 29 9.18 -15.36 12.18
N LEU A 30 9.36 -14.45 11.21
CA LEU A 30 8.27 -13.98 10.33
C LEU A 30 7.71 -15.09 9.41
N VAL A 31 8.51 -16.12 9.11
CA VAL A 31 8.15 -17.23 8.23
C VAL A 31 7.54 -18.40 9.00
N LEU A 32 8.19 -18.85 10.06
CA LEU A 32 7.80 -20.07 10.78
C LEU A 32 6.72 -19.82 11.83
N SER A 33 6.69 -18.64 12.46
CA SER A 33 5.77 -18.38 13.55
C SER A 33 4.40 -17.93 13.04
N ARG A 34 3.36 -18.73 13.32
CA ARG A 34 1.98 -18.30 13.10
C ARG A 34 1.68 -17.05 13.93
N PRO A 35 1.14 -15.99 13.32
CA PRO A 35 0.88 -14.76 14.03
C PRO A 35 -0.25 -14.95 15.04
N VAL A 36 0.08 -14.78 16.32
CA VAL A 36 -0.84 -14.92 17.44
C VAL A 36 -1.65 -13.64 17.59
N ARG A 37 -1.04 -12.49 17.28
CA ARG A 37 -1.67 -11.17 17.37
C ARG A 37 -1.91 -10.53 16.01
N ARG A 38 -2.87 -9.61 15.98
CA ARG A 38 -3.10 -8.68 14.87
C ARG A 38 -2.96 -7.27 15.42
N SER A 39 -2.01 -6.52 14.90
CA SER A 39 -1.71 -5.16 15.32
C SER A 39 -2.06 -4.16 14.22
N THR A 40 -2.56 -2.99 14.64
CA THR A 40 -2.60 -1.79 13.80
C THR A 40 -1.40 -0.88 14.06
N ASP A 41 -0.55 -1.23 15.04
CA ASP A 41 0.66 -0.48 15.34
C ASP A 41 1.68 -0.70 14.22
N THR A 42 2.05 0.40 13.59
CA THR A 42 3.04 0.45 12.51
C THR A 42 4.43 0.82 13.02
N MET A 43 4.57 1.21 14.29
CA MET A 43 5.86 1.57 14.88
C MET A 43 6.74 0.34 15.07
N GLU A 44 6.18 -0.77 15.52
CA GLU A 44 6.92 -2.00 15.75
C GLU A 44 7.60 -2.55 14.47
N PRO A 45 6.90 -2.81 13.36
CA PRO A 45 7.56 -3.29 12.13
C PRO A 45 8.55 -2.26 11.58
N LEU A 46 8.26 -0.96 11.71
CA LEU A 46 9.21 0.08 11.30
C LEU A 46 10.48 0.08 12.16
N TRP A 47 10.36 -0.16 13.47
CA TRP A 47 11.52 -0.29 14.35
C TRP A 47 12.35 -1.53 14.01
N LEU A 48 11.71 -2.67 13.72
CA LEU A 48 12.40 -3.88 13.26
C LEU A 48 13.18 -3.61 11.97
N LEU A 49 12.56 -2.95 10.99
CA LEU A 49 13.20 -2.59 9.73
C LEU A 49 14.41 -1.67 9.93
N ARG A 50 14.26 -0.62 10.75
CA ARG A 50 15.35 0.32 11.06
C ARG A 50 16.54 -0.39 11.70
N ARG A 51 16.27 -1.30 12.64
CA ARG A 51 17.32 -2.08 13.27
C ARG A 51 18.12 -2.90 12.25
N ILE A 52 17.44 -3.56 11.31
CA ILE A 52 18.11 -4.32 10.25
C ILE A 52 18.85 -3.38 9.30
N ALA A 53 18.26 -2.25 8.90
CA ALA A 53 18.93 -1.28 8.05
C ALA A 53 20.24 -0.72 8.66
N GLU A 54 20.32 -0.64 9.98
CA GLU A 54 21.52 -0.20 10.70
C GLU A 54 22.61 -1.29 10.77
N SER A 55 22.24 -2.58 10.85
CA SER A 55 23.19 -3.68 11.06
C SER A 55 23.53 -4.48 9.81
N GLU A 56 22.56 -4.69 8.93
CA GLU A 56 22.58 -5.60 7.78
C GLU A 56 21.81 -4.95 6.61
N PRO A 57 22.35 -3.89 5.97
CA PRO A 57 21.65 -3.11 4.94
C PRO A 57 21.25 -3.93 3.72
N ASP A 58 22.03 -4.95 3.34
CA ASP A 58 21.74 -5.84 2.21
C ASP A 58 20.46 -6.68 2.43
N GLU A 59 19.97 -6.76 3.67
CA GLU A 59 18.79 -7.55 4.05
C GLU A 59 17.51 -6.69 4.20
N VAL A 60 17.59 -5.41 3.86
CA VAL A 60 16.50 -4.45 4.06
C VAL A 60 15.31 -4.72 3.14
N PHE A 61 15.55 -4.96 1.84
CA PHE A 61 14.51 -5.30 0.86
C PHE A 61 13.68 -6.49 1.34
N THR A 62 14.38 -7.59 1.62
CA THR A 62 13.92 -8.87 2.16
C THR A 62 13.09 -8.64 3.44
N THR A 63 13.61 -7.85 4.38
CA THR A 63 12.90 -7.53 5.61
C THR A 63 11.62 -6.72 5.35
N ALA A 64 11.66 -5.69 4.51
CA ALA A 64 10.51 -4.86 4.17
C ALA A 64 9.39 -5.68 3.52
N PHE A 65 9.74 -6.52 2.54
CA PHE A 65 8.80 -7.44 1.90
C PHE A 65 8.08 -8.32 2.93
N LEU A 66 8.82 -8.96 3.85
CA LEU A 66 8.25 -9.86 4.84
C LEU A 66 7.31 -9.09 5.78
N LEU A 67 7.72 -7.92 6.25
CA LEU A 67 6.88 -7.09 7.13
C LEU A 67 5.59 -6.62 6.44
N LEU A 68 5.66 -6.25 5.16
CA LEU A 68 4.50 -5.80 4.39
C LEU A 68 3.52 -6.93 4.06
N THR A 69 4.01 -8.15 3.89
CA THR A 69 3.17 -9.32 3.58
C THR A 69 2.78 -10.13 4.82
N ASP A 70 3.24 -9.74 6.01
CA ASP A 70 2.92 -10.45 7.25
C ASP A 70 1.47 -10.18 7.73
N PRO A 71 0.68 -11.23 8.06
CA PRO A 71 -0.69 -11.06 8.52
C PRO A 71 -0.83 -10.27 9.84
N ARG A 72 0.23 -10.14 10.65
CA ARG A 72 0.25 -9.38 11.93
C ARG A 72 -0.19 -7.95 11.71
N TRP A 73 0.35 -7.29 10.69
CA TRP A 73 0.17 -5.85 10.47
C TRP A 73 -0.86 -5.53 9.38
N ARG A 74 -1.58 -6.54 8.88
CA ARG A 74 -2.59 -6.40 7.82
C ARG A 74 -3.57 -5.23 8.04
N LYS A 75 -3.98 -4.96 9.27
CA LYS A 75 -4.93 -3.87 9.57
C LYS A 75 -4.32 -2.48 9.46
N GLY A 76 -3.02 -2.33 9.69
CA GLY A 76 -2.27 -1.08 9.61
C GLY A 76 -1.48 -0.92 8.30
N LEU A 77 -1.69 -1.80 7.33
CA LEU A 77 -0.78 -1.98 6.19
C LEU A 77 -0.62 -0.74 5.30
N SER A 78 -1.69 0.01 5.07
CA SER A 78 -1.62 1.28 4.30
C SER A 78 -0.74 2.32 4.98
N GLN A 79 -0.81 2.41 6.31
CA GLN A 79 0.03 3.31 7.08
C GLN A 79 1.47 2.78 7.19
N LEU A 80 1.63 1.45 7.26
CA LEU A 80 2.94 0.82 7.34
C LEU A 80 3.76 1.07 6.07
N VAL A 81 3.21 0.77 4.89
CA VAL A 81 3.93 0.94 3.63
C VAL A 81 4.34 2.40 3.39
N ARG A 82 3.44 3.35 3.68
CA ARG A 82 3.75 4.77 3.63
C ARG A 82 4.88 5.16 4.60
N ARG A 83 4.88 4.62 5.82
CA ARG A 83 5.92 4.91 6.81
C ARG A 83 7.28 4.31 6.45
N ILE A 84 7.28 3.16 5.78
CA ILE A 84 8.51 2.54 5.26
C ILE A 84 9.08 3.44 4.15
N ASP A 85 8.25 3.86 3.20
CA ASP A 85 8.61 4.80 2.12
C ASP A 85 9.19 6.12 2.69
N GLU A 86 8.46 6.76 3.62
CA GLU A 86 8.87 8.02 4.27
C GLU A 86 10.11 7.87 5.17
N SER A 87 10.48 6.65 5.57
CA SER A 87 11.61 6.45 6.49
C SER A 87 12.97 6.57 5.82
N GLY A 88 13.04 6.36 4.50
CA GLY A 88 14.30 6.26 3.76
C GLY A 88 15.16 5.05 4.16
N CYS A 89 14.60 4.07 4.89
CA CYS A 89 15.33 2.86 5.24
C CYS A 89 15.51 1.94 4.04
N VAL A 90 14.50 1.86 3.18
CA VAL A 90 14.53 1.14 1.90
C VAL A 90 14.80 2.17 0.82
N ASP A 91 15.74 1.90 -0.08
CA ASP A 91 16.05 2.84 -1.14
C ASP A 91 14.94 2.88 -2.21
N ALA A 92 15.05 3.81 -3.14
CA ALA A 92 14.01 4.02 -4.15
C ALA A 92 13.89 2.83 -5.11
N GLU A 93 15.01 2.20 -5.48
CA GLU A 93 15.06 1.08 -6.43
C GLU A 93 14.40 -0.16 -5.82
N ASP A 94 14.75 -0.49 -4.59
CA ASP A 94 14.12 -1.56 -3.80
C ASP A 94 12.61 -1.35 -3.63
N LEU A 95 12.18 -0.10 -3.38
CA LEU A 95 10.74 0.21 -3.26
C LEU A 95 10.02 0.10 -4.61
N ASP A 96 10.68 0.42 -5.72
CA ASP A 96 10.14 0.23 -7.08
C ASP A 96 9.99 -1.27 -7.38
N GLU A 97 11.01 -2.08 -7.08
CA GLU A 97 10.96 -3.54 -7.22
C GLU A 97 9.85 -4.18 -6.36
N LEU A 98 9.65 -3.70 -5.12
CA LEU A 98 8.53 -4.13 -4.29
C LEU A 98 7.17 -3.80 -4.92
N ALA A 99 7.03 -2.60 -5.49
CA ALA A 99 5.79 -2.18 -6.12
C ALA A 99 5.48 -3.04 -7.36
N GLU A 100 6.47 -3.25 -8.24
CA GLU A 100 6.35 -4.13 -9.40
C GLU A 100 5.96 -5.55 -8.99
N SER A 101 6.63 -6.10 -7.97
CA SER A 101 6.34 -7.43 -7.42
C SER A 101 4.89 -7.55 -6.92
N PHE A 102 4.38 -6.55 -6.20
CA PHE A 102 3.01 -6.56 -5.69
C PHE A 102 1.95 -6.41 -6.80
N LEU A 103 2.27 -5.73 -7.90
CA LEU A 103 1.37 -5.63 -9.06
C LEU A 103 1.38 -6.93 -9.87
N ALA A 104 2.56 -7.50 -10.11
CA ALA A 104 2.75 -8.73 -10.89
C ALA A 104 2.12 -9.95 -10.22
N ALA A 105 2.14 -10.02 -8.89
CA ALA A 105 1.48 -11.09 -8.14
C ALA A 105 -0.01 -11.23 -8.53
N ASP A 106 -0.56 -12.45 -8.55
CA ASP A 106 -2.02 -12.67 -8.69
C ASP A 106 -2.75 -12.49 -7.36
N GLN A 107 -2.44 -13.33 -6.38
CA GLN A 107 -2.92 -13.16 -4.99
C GLN A 107 -1.81 -13.43 -3.97
N VAL A 108 -0.82 -14.22 -4.39
CA VAL A 108 0.24 -14.75 -3.55
C VAL A 108 1.57 -14.53 -4.26
N LEU A 109 2.57 -14.06 -3.52
CA LEU A 109 3.97 -14.12 -3.88
C LEU A 109 4.61 -15.33 -3.20
N TYR A 110 5.44 -16.05 -3.93
CA TYR A 110 6.21 -17.14 -3.39
C TYR A 110 7.62 -16.65 -3.11
N TRP A 111 8.08 -16.92 -1.90
CA TRP A 111 9.43 -16.63 -1.49
C TRP A 111 10.17 -17.95 -1.24
N VAL A 112 11.36 -18.11 -1.83
CA VAL A 112 12.24 -19.26 -1.59
C VAL A 112 13.04 -19.04 -0.30
N VAL A 113 12.75 -19.85 0.71
CA VAL A 113 13.43 -19.80 2.01
C VAL A 113 14.40 -20.98 2.14
N PRO A 114 15.48 -20.84 2.93
CA PRO A 114 16.41 -21.94 3.14
C PRO A 114 15.72 -23.18 3.73
N ALA A 115 15.95 -24.35 3.13
CA ALA A 115 15.34 -25.60 3.56
C ALA A 115 15.70 -25.95 5.03
N HIS A 116 16.91 -25.60 5.46
CA HIS A 116 17.37 -25.83 6.83
C HIS A 116 16.56 -25.10 7.91
N TRP A 117 15.75 -24.09 7.55
CA TRP A 117 14.84 -23.45 8.50
C TRP A 117 13.79 -24.43 9.06
N PHE A 118 13.45 -25.48 8.32
CA PHE A 118 12.42 -26.47 8.66
C PHE A 118 12.99 -27.79 9.25
N GLY A 119 14.31 -27.88 9.45
CA GLY A 119 15.02 -29.15 9.60
C GLY A 119 15.27 -29.72 11.01
N ASP A 120 14.78 -29.12 12.10
CA ASP A 120 15.08 -29.62 13.46
C ASP A 120 13.90 -30.32 14.17
N GLU A 121 12.68 -30.23 13.64
CA GLU A 121 11.51 -30.97 14.16
C GLU A 121 10.67 -31.46 12.97
N GLU A 122 10.39 -32.77 12.94
CA GLU A 122 9.63 -33.46 11.91
C GLU A 122 8.25 -32.80 11.71
N ILE A 123 8.13 -31.93 10.72
CA ILE A 123 6.85 -31.28 10.39
C ILE A 123 5.96 -32.34 9.72
N HIS A 124 5.00 -32.87 10.46
CA HIS A 124 3.87 -33.59 9.87
C HIS A 124 3.06 -32.61 9.02
N VAL A 125 3.33 -32.58 7.73
CA VAL A 125 2.42 -31.97 6.74
C VAL A 125 1.12 -32.76 6.81
N VAL A 126 0.10 -32.20 7.46
CA VAL A 126 -1.26 -32.75 7.41
C VAL A 126 -1.75 -32.55 5.98
N GLY A 127 -1.65 -33.62 5.18
CA GLY A 127 -2.02 -33.64 3.78
C GLY A 127 -3.44 -33.12 3.56
N LEU A 128 -3.53 -32.03 2.80
CA LEU A 128 -4.77 -31.64 2.14
C LEU A 128 -4.90 -32.49 0.87
N GLY A 129 -5.53 -33.65 0.99
CA GLY A 129 -6.14 -34.40 -0.12
C GLY A 129 -5.20 -35.08 -1.10
N ASP A 130 -5.20 -36.42 -1.09
CA ASP A 130 -4.63 -37.30 -2.12
C ASP A 130 -4.96 -36.83 -3.54
N VAL A 131 -3.95 -36.35 -4.26
CA VAL A 131 -3.92 -36.40 -5.72
C VAL A 131 -2.91 -37.50 -6.06
N ALA A 132 -3.42 -38.65 -6.50
CA ALA A 132 -2.59 -39.75 -6.96
C ALA A 132 -1.80 -39.31 -8.21
N VAL A 133 -0.51 -39.05 -8.03
CA VAL A 133 0.44 -38.88 -9.14
C VAL A 133 1.14 -40.21 -9.32
N ASP A 134 0.93 -40.78 -10.51
CA ASP A 134 1.46 -42.05 -10.96
C ASP A 134 3.00 -41.98 -11.08
N GLY A 135 3.67 -43.06 -10.69
CA GLY A 135 5.10 -43.09 -10.43
C GLY A 135 5.96 -42.92 -11.69
N GLY A 136 6.99 -42.10 -11.57
CA GLY A 136 8.02 -41.98 -12.59
C GLY A 136 9.18 -41.11 -12.12
N ASP A 137 10.34 -41.75 -12.01
CA ASP A 137 11.69 -41.19 -11.87
C ASP A 137 12.19 -40.89 -10.45
N ASP A 138 12.99 -41.82 -9.92
CA ASP A 138 13.76 -41.70 -8.68
C ASP A 138 14.99 -40.78 -8.90
N GLY A 139 14.73 -39.56 -9.38
CA GLY A 139 15.73 -38.50 -9.39
C GLY A 139 16.13 -38.20 -7.95
N GLU A 140 17.43 -38.32 -7.67
CA GLU A 140 18.05 -37.89 -6.41
C GLU A 140 17.51 -36.47 -6.10
N PRO A 141 16.81 -36.26 -4.97
CA PRO A 141 16.24 -34.96 -4.66
C PRO A 141 17.38 -33.94 -4.70
N ASP A 142 17.20 -32.88 -5.47
CA ASP A 142 18.13 -31.77 -5.46
C ASP A 142 18.08 -31.16 -4.05
N ASP A 143 19.03 -31.56 -3.20
CA ASP A 143 19.19 -31.10 -1.82
C ASP A 143 19.39 -29.57 -1.73
N GLY A 144 19.44 -28.87 -2.88
CA GLY A 144 19.50 -27.42 -3.01
C GLY A 144 18.15 -26.71 -3.19
N GLU A 145 17.01 -27.42 -3.31
CA GLU A 145 15.73 -26.76 -3.60
C GLU A 145 15.11 -26.18 -2.31
N GLY A 146 15.26 -24.86 -2.13
CA GLY A 146 14.68 -24.14 -0.99
C GLY A 146 13.17 -24.31 -0.89
N ALA A 147 12.61 -24.25 0.32
CA ALA A 147 11.17 -24.34 0.52
C ALA A 147 10.49 -23.03 0.06
N CYS A 148 9.34 -23.13 -0.60
CA CYS A 148 8.57 -21.94 -1.01
C CYS A 148 7.51 -21.57 0.04
N VAL A 149 7.51 -20.31 0.47
CA VAL A 149 6.52 -19.77 1.41
C VAL A 149 5.58 -18.81 0.68
N ALA A 150 4.29 -19.10 0.75
CA ALA A 150 3.24 -18.28 0.17
C ALA A 150 2.97 -17.02 1.02
N ARG A 151 2.98 -15.85 0.39
CA ARG A 151 2.74 -14.54 0.99
C ARG A 151 1.63 -13.79 0.27
N GLN A 152 0.54 -13.49 0.99
CA GLN A 152 -0.63 -12.86 0.37
C GLN A 152 -0.39 -11.38 0.11
N VAL A 153 -0.64 -10.92 -1.12
CA VAL A 153 -0.61 -9.50 -1.47
C VAL A 153 -1.99 -8.90 -1.21
N HIS A 154 -2.06 -7.97 -0.27
CA HIS A 154 -3.32 -7.35 0.13
C HIS A 154 -3.63 -6.08 -0.66
N PRO A 155 -4.92 -5.71 -0.82
CA PRO A 155 -5.32 -4.54 -1.59
C PRO A 155 -4.62 -3.22 -1.22
N PRO A 156 -4.35 -2.89 0.06
CA PRO A 156 -3.57 -1.68 0.39
C PRO A 156 -2.18 -1.62 -0.24
N LEU A 157 -1.50 -2.77 -0.41
CA LEU A 157 -0.20 -2.82 -1.10
C LEU A 157 -0.35 -2.56 -2.59
N ARG A 158 -1.39 -3.12 -3.23
CA ARG A 158 -1.65 -2.87 -4.65
C ARG A 158 -1.99 -1.41 -4.93
N ARG A 159 -2.74 -0.77 -4.04
CA ARG A 159 -3.02 0.67 -4.12
C ARG A 159 -1.73 1.48 -4.07
N TRP A 160 -0.89 1.23 -3.08
CA TRP A 160 0.41 1.89 -2.97
C TRP A 160 1.32 1.60 -4.17
N ALA A 161 1.39 0.35 -4.61
CA ALA A 161 2.23 -0.07 -5.72
C ALA A 161 1.81 0.59 -7.04
N ALA A 162 0.51 0.63 -7.35
CA ALA A 162 -0.02 1.32 -8.52
C ALA A 162 0.30 2.82 -8.50
N ALA A 163 0.12 3.47 -7.35
CA ALA A 163 0.46 4.89 -7.17
C ALA A 163 1.97 5.13 -7.37
N ARG A 164 2.81 4.25 -6.80
CA ARG A 164 4.26 4.37 -6.88
C ARG A 164 4.77 4.21 -8.32
N VAL A 165 4.43 3.10 -8.99
CA VAL A 165 4.87 2.85 -10.37
C VAL A 165 4.52 4.01 -11.29
N VAL A 166 3.28 4.52 -11.23
CA VAL A 166 2.85 5.65 -12.09
C VAL A 166 3.44 6.99 -11.65
N SER A 167 3.79 7.17 -10.37
CA SER A 167 4.51 8.36 -9.91
C SER A 167 5.95 8.39 -10.42
N THR A 168 6.60 7.23 -10.49
CA THR A 168 7.96 7.06 -11.01
C THR A 168 7.97 7.19 -12.54
N ASP A 169 7.06 6.50 -13.23
CA ASP A 169 6.89 6.58 -14.67
C ASP A 169 5.40 6.71 -15.06
N PRO A 170 4.94 7.94 -15.39
CA PRO A 170 3.56 8.17 -15.82
C PRO A 170 3.17 7.43 -17.10
N THR A 171 4.12 6.92 -17.90
CA THR A 171 3.83 6.19 -19.13
C THR A 171 3.31 4.76 -18.86
N GLU A 172 3.58 4.21 -17.67
CA GLU A 172 3.12 2.88 -17.22
C GLU A 172 1.63 2.84 -16.83
N VAL A 173 0.94 3.98 -16.82
CA VAL A 173 -0.50 4.07 -16.47
C VAL A 173 -1.37 3.08 -17.25
N GLY A 174 -1.05 2.82 -18.52
CA GLY A 174 -1.76 1.87 -19.38
C GLY A 174 -1.59 0.43 -18.88
N ALA A 175 -0.36 0.00 -18.65
CA ALA A 175 -0.04 -1.35 -18.18
C ALA A 175 -0.62 -1.62 -16.78
N VAL A 176 -0.54 -0.64 -15.88
CA VAL A 176 -1.13 -0.74 -14.53
C VAL A 176 -2.66 -0.81 -14.59
N PHE A 177 -3.30 -0.05 -15.48
CA PHE A 177 -4.75 -0.12 -15.68
C PHE A 177 -5.18 -1.46 -16.29
N GLU A 178 -4.46 -1.97 -17.29
CA GLU A 178 -4.69 -3.30 -17.86
C GLU A 178 -4.57 -4.39 -16.78
N ARG A 179 -3.56 -4.31 -15.91
CA ARG A 179 -3.39 -5.25 -14.80
C ARG A 179 -4.57 -5.26 -13.84
N ALA A 180 -5.30 -4.15 -13.68
CA ALA A 180 -6.52 -4.14 -12.87
C ALA A 180 -7.61 -5.07 -13.43
N GLY A 181 -7.61 -5.37 -14.73
CA GLY A 181 -8.53 -6.30 -15.38
C GLY A 181 -8.23 -7.78 -15.12
N ASP A 182 -7.00 -8.11 -14.73
CA ASP A 182 -6.53 -9.50 -14.56
C ASP A 182 -6.61 -10.01 -13.12
N VAL A 183 -6.95 -9.15 -12.17
CA VAL A 183 -6.98 -9.48 -10.73
C VAL A 183 -8.41 -9.52 -10.20
N ASP A 184 -8.58 -10.03 -8.97
CA ASP A 184 -9.89 -10.04 -8.33
C ASP A 184 -10.45 -8.63 -8.13
N ALA A 185 -11.78 -8.50 -8.06
CA ALA A 185 -12.46 -7.21 -8.01
C ALA A 185 -11.99 -6.27 -6.89
N ARG A 186 -11.56 -6.82 -5.74
CA ARG A 186 -11.07 -6.01 -4.61
C ARG A 186 -9.66 -5.49 -4.88
N SER A 187 -8.81 -6.32 -5.47
CA SER A 187 -7.48 -5.93 -5.95
C SER A 187 -7.58 -4.89 -7.09
N ALA A 188 -8.48 -5.11 -8.05
CA ALA A 188 -8.74 -4.20 -9.15
C ALA A 188 -9.17 -2.80 -8.66
N ALA A 189 -10.11 -2.75 -7.71
CA ALA A 189 -10.53 -1.50 -7.09
C ALA A 189 -9.39 -0.77 -6.35
N ALA A 190 -8.48 -1.52 -5.73
CA ALA A 190 -7.33 -0.92 -5.05
C ALA A 190 -6.28 -0.38 -6.03
N ILE A 191 -6.00 -1.09 -7.12
CA ILE A 191 -5.13 -0.59 -8.21
C ILE A 191 -5.72 0.71 -8.78
N MET A 192 -7.01 0.71 -9.13
CA MET A 192 -7.69 1.90 -9.65
C MET A 192 -7.64 3.07 -8.66
N ALA A 193 -7.87 2.82 -7.36
CA ALA A 193 -7.70 3.85 -6.34
C ALA A 193 -6.26 4.40 -6.27
N GLY A 194 -5.25 3.55 -6.49
CA GLY A 194 -3.85 3.97 -6.53
C GLY A 194 -3.54 4.86 -7.73
N LEU A 195 -4.10 4.55 -8.90
CA LEU A 195 -4.01 5.41 -10.08
C LEU A 195 -4.64 6.79 -9.84
N LEU A 196 -5.77 6.84 -9.13
CA LEU A 196 -6.43 8.09 -8.77
C LEU A 196 -5.65 8.91 -7.73
N ASP A 197 -4.89 8.27 -6.83
CA ASP A 197 -4.06 8.97 -5.84
C ASP A 197 -2.97 9.84 -6.49
N VAL A 198 -2.57 9.52 -7.73
CA VAL A 198 -1.48 10.16 -8.47
C VAL A 198 -1.96 10.80 -9.77
N ILE A 199 -3.25 11.08 -9.86
CA ILE A 199 -3.94 11.59 -11.06
C ILE A 199 -3.35 12.92 -11.59
N ASP A 200 -2.75 13.72 -10.72
CA ASP A 200 -2.12 14.99 -11.08
C ASP A 200 -0.75 14.82 -11.78
N ARG A 201 -0.18 13.61 -11.74
CA ARG A 201 1.11 13.28 -12.39
C ARG A 201 0.97 12.86 -13.85
N VAL A 202 -0.22 12.46 -14.28
CA VAL A 202 -0.49 12.05 -15.66
C VAL A 202 -0.99 13.22 -16.52
N ASP A 203 -0.85 13.09 -17.84
CA ASP A 203 -1.34 14.07 -18.80
C ASP A 203 -2.87 14.22 -18.76
N ALA A 204 -3.38 15.35 -19.25
CA ALA A 204 -4.80 15.67 -19.16
C ALA A 204 -5.72 14.68 -19.89
N ALA A 205 -5.27 14.10 -21.01
CA ALA A 205 -6.08 13.14 -21.77
C ALA A 205 -6.19 11.80 -21.02
N THR A 206 -5.09 11.33 -20.44
CA THR A 206 -5.09 10.13 -19.58
C THR A 206 -5.87 10.36 -18.29
N ARG A 207 -5.69 11.53 -17.65
CA ARG A 207 -6.46 11.93 -16.47
C ARG A 207 -7.96 11.84 -16.70
N ASN A 208 -8.46 12.43 -17.79
CA ASN A 208 -9.88 12.42 -18.09
C ASN A 208 -10.41 10.99 -18.29
N ARG A 209 -9.66 10.13 -19.00
CA ARG A 209 -10.01 8.71 -19.18
C ARG A 209 -10.09 7.96 -17.86
N LEU A 210 -9.15 8.18 -16.94
CA LEU A 210 -9.17 7.56 -15.61
C LEU A 210 -10.35 8.05 -14.76
N ILE A 211 -10.68 9.34 -14.80
CA ILE A 211 -11.85 9.89 -14.09
C ILE A 211 -13.15 9.25 -14.61
N ASP A 212 -13.31 9.20 -15.94
CA ASP A 212 -14.50 8.63 -16.57
C ASP A 212 -14.62 7.13 -16.22
N ALA A 213 -13.51 6.38 -16.31
CA ALA A 213 -13.47 4.98 -15.91
C ALA A 213 -13.77 4.77 -14.41
N ALA A 214 -13.30 5.67 -13.53
CA ALA A 214 -13.55 5.59 -12.10
C ALA A 214 -15.03 5.78 -11.76
N VAL A 215 -15.70 6.73 -12.42
CA VAL A 215 -17.14 6.99 -12.24
C VAL A 215 -18.00 5.79 -12.62
N GLU A 216 -17.57 4.99 -13.59
CA GLU A 216 -18.29 3.79 -14.03
C GLU A 216 -17.86 2.52 -13.27
N TRP A 217 -16.86 2.62 -12.39
CA TRP A 217 -16.25 1.46 -11.75
C TRP A 217 -17.25 0.65 -10.92
N PRO A 218 -17.20 -0.70 -10.89
CA PRO A 218 -18.16 -1.49 -10.13
C PRO A 218 -18.14 -1.23 -8.63
N GLU A 219 -16.97 -0.93 -8.06
CA GLU A 219 -16.82 -0.69 -6.64
C GLU A 219 -17.09 0.77 -6.25
N HIS A 220 -17.98 0.95 -5.27
CA HIS A 220 -18.50 2.27 -4.88
C HIS A 220 -17.45 3.22 -4.30
N GLY A 221 -16.41 2.70 -3.64
CA GLY A 221 -15.31 3.53 -3.14
C GLY A 221 -14.54 4.24 -4.27
N VAL A 222 -14.34 3.54 -5.40
CA VAL A 222 -13.66 4.09 -6.58
C VAL A 222 -14.57 5.09 -7.30
N ARG A 223 -15.87 4.77 -7.47
CA ARG A 223 -16.83 5.73 -8.06
C ARG A 223 -16.91 7.02 -7.29
N ARG A 224 -16.99 6.94 -5.96
CA ARG A 224 -17.02 8.12 -5.11
C ARG A 224 -15.77 9.00 -5.35
N ALA A 225 -14.58 8.40 -5.37
CA ALA A 225 -13.34 9.14 -5.66
C ALA A 225 -13.35 9.74 -7.08
N GLY A 226 -13.86 9.02 -8.08
CA GLY A 226 -14.05 9.54 -9.43
C GLY A 226 -15.00 10.74 -9.49
N ILE A 227 -16.11 10.70 -8.75
CA ILE A 227 -17.07 11.81 -8.66
C ILE A 227 -16.46 13.04 -7.97
N GLU A 228 -15.64 12.85 -6.92
CA GLU A 228 -14.89 13.95 -6.29
C GLU A 228 -13.96 14.63 -7.31
N LEU A 229 -13.33 13.86 -8.19
CA LEU A 229 -12.50 14.40 -9.29
C LEU A 229 -13.34 15.07 -10.39
N VAL A 230 -14.55 14.60 -10.67
CA VAL A 230 -15.51 15.30 -11.55
C VAL A 230 -15.89 16.67 -10.95
N ALA A 231 -16.06 16.76 -9.63
CA ALA A 231 -16.37 18.04 -8.98
C ALA A 231 -15.25 19.06 -9.22
N ALA A 232 -13.99 18.62 -9.14
CA ALA A 232 -12.83 19.46 -9.43
C ALA A 232 -12.69 19.82 -10.92
N ARG A 233 -13.05 18.91 -11.84
CA ARG A 233 -12.92 19.09 -13.29
C ARG A 233 -14.05 19.91 -13.92
N ASP A 234 -15.30 19.55 -13.60
CA ASP A 234 -16.52 20.02 -14.28
C ASP A 234 -17.43 20.84 -13.35
N GLY A 235 -17.10 20.92 -12.05
CA GLY A 235 -17.85 21.65 -11.04
C GLY A 235 -18.76 20.76 -10.18
N GLU A 236 -19.00 21.22 -8.95
CA GLU A 236 -19.75 20.50 -7.92
C GLU A 236 -21.19 20.15 -8.33
N ILE A 237 -21.84 20.99 -9.15
CA ILE A 237 -23.21 20.73 -9.61
C ILE A 237 -23.26 19.47 -10.49
N VAL A 238 -22.30 19.33 -11.42
CA VAL A 238 -22.21 18.16 -12.31
C VAL A 238 -21.94 16.89 -11.48
N ALA A 239 -21.00 16.97 -10.54
CA ALA A 239 -20.68 15.86 -9.64
C ALA A 239 -21.85 15.47 -8.73
N HIS A 240 -22.56 16.45 -8.17
CA HIS A 240 -23.76 16.22 -7.35
C HIS A 240 -24.85 15.49 -8.15
N GLU A 241 -25.14 15.96 -9.36
CA GLU A 241 -26.11 15.31 -10.23
C GLU A 241 -25.74 13.86 -10.58
N LEU A 242 -24.47 13.62 -10.84
CA LEU A 242 -23.93 12.29 -11.10
C LEU A 242 -24.08 11.39 -9.86
N ALA A 243 -23.66 11.87 -8.69
CA ALA A 243 -23.78 11.14 -7.42
C ALA A 243 -25.23 10.83 -7.05
N ALA A 244 -26.16 11.75 -7.28
CA ALA A 244 -27.59 11.57 -7.00
C ALA A 244 -28.23 10.46 -7.86
N ARG A 245 -27.65 10.15 -9.02
CA ARG A 245 -28.08 9.07 -9.92
C ARG A 245 -27.32 7.76 -9.72
N ASP A 246 -26.34 7.70 -8.82
CA ASP A 246 -25.52 6.49 -8.60
C ASP A 246 -26.40 5.32 -8.12
N PRO A 247 -26.16 4.07 -8.59
CA PRO A 247 -26.89 2.89 -8.13
C PRO A 247 -26.73 2.62 -6.62
N ASN A 248 -25.63 3.04 -6.00
CA ASN A 248 -25.36 2.85 -4.58
C ASN A 248 -26.00 3.94 -3.72
N ALA A 249 -26.85 3.52 -2.77
CA ALA A 249 -27.53 4.43 -1.85
C ALA A 249 -26.59 5.31 -1.03
N ARG A 250 -25.43 4.79 -0.62
CA ARG A 250 -24.45 5.56 0.17
C ARG A 250 -23.84 6.71 -0.61
N ILE A 251 -23.65 6.56 -1.93
CA ILE A 251 -23.16 7.65 -2.78
C ILE A 251 -24.25 8.71 -2.93
N ARG A 252 -25.51 8.29 -3.14
CA ARG A 252 -26.64 9.23 -3.20
C ARG A 252 -26.84 10.01 -1.91
N GLU A 253 -26.72 9.35 -0.75
CA GLU A 253 -26.80 9.99 0.57
C GLU A 253 -25.64 10.96 0.82
N TRP A 254 -24.46 10.67 0.27
CA TRP A 254 -23.28 11.52 0.37
C TRP A 254 -23.34 12.74 -0.58
N ALA A 255 -24.02 12.63 -1.73
CA ALA A 255 -24.08 13.65 -2.78
C ALA A 255 -24.31 15.09 -2.29
N PRO A 256 -25.23 15.39 -1.34
CA PRO A 256 -25.47 16.76 -0.89
C PRO A 256 -24.26 17.45 -0.27
N THR A 257 -23.29 16.68 0.26
CA THR A 257 -22.08 17.24 0.86
C THR A 257 -21.20 17.96 -0.17
N LEU A 258 -21.28 17.57 -1.44
CA LEU A 258 -20.54 18.21 -2.53
C LEU A 258 -20.90 19.68 -2.74
N LEU A 259 -22.12 20.10 -2.37
CA LEU A 259 -22.60 21.48 -2.54
C LEU A 259 -22.36 22.35 -1.30
N ILE A 260 -22.03 21.76 -0.16
CA ILE A 260 -21.84 22.49 1.10
C ILE A 260 -20.44 23.11 1.14
N ASP A 261 -19.45 22.46 0.53
CA ASP A 261 -18.06 22.88 0.58
C ASP A 261 -17.77 24.15 -0.27
N SER A 262 -18.51 24.42 -1.35
CA SER A 262 -18.35 25.65 -2.14
C SER A 262 -18.73 26.93 -1.40
N VAL A 263 -19.72 26.87 -0.51
CA VAL A 263 -20.27 28.07 0.15
C VAL A 263 -19.29 28.66 1.18
N SER A 264 -18.30 27.89 1.62
CA SER A 264 -17.35 28.32 2.66
C SER A 264 -16.08 28.99 2.12
N THR A 265 -15.91 29.08 0.79
CA THR A 265 -14.65 29.57 0.17
C THR A 265 -14.81 30.90 -0.58
N GLU A 266 -15.76 31.75 -0.19
CA GLU A 266 -15.63 33.18 -0.51
C GLU A 266 -14.75 33.84 0.56
N PRO A 267 -13.46 34.14 0.28
CA PRO A 267 -12.70 34.98 1.19
C PRO A 267 -13.44 36.30 1.30
N CYS A 268 -13.82 36.66 2.53
CA CYS A 268 -14.28 37.99 2.87
C CYS A 268 -13.20 38.99 2.42
N GLN A 269 -13.32 39.47 1.17
CA GLN A 269 -12.50 40.53 0.61
C GLN A 269 -12.88 41.78 1.38
N THR A 270 -12.24 41.95 2.52
CA THR A 270 -12.21 43.20 3.25
C THR A 270 -11.46 44.18 2.36
N ALA A 271 -12.22 45.12 1.81
CA ALA A 271 -11.74 46.16 0.91
C ALA A 271 -10.49 46.87 1.47
N PRO A 272 -9.53 47.27 0.62
CA PRO A 272 -8.37 48.03 1.05
C PRO A 272 -8.83 49.40 1.55
N GLY A 273 -8.82 49.56 2.88
CA GLY A 273 -8.88 50.86 3.52
C GLY A 273 -7.69 51.69 3.03
N GLY A 274 -7.99 52.73 2.24
CA GLY A 274 -7.00 53.68 1.78
C GLY A 274 -6.26 54.31 2.96
N HIS A 275 -4.93 54.27 2.91
CA HIS A 275 -4.11 55.20 3.65
C HIS A 275 -3.17 55.92 2.69
N GLN A 276 -3.64 57.10 2.27
CA GLN A 276 -2.79 58.18 1.79
C GLN A 276 -2.04 58.78 2.99
N GLY A 277 -0.72 58.92 2.84
CA GLY A 277 0.16 59.70 3.71
C GLY A 277 1.61 59.41 3.29
N VAL A 278 2.17 60.10 2.30
CA VAL A 278 2.75 61.46 2.36
C VAL A 278 3.75 61.62 3.51
N GLY A 279 5.04 61.76 3.16
CA GLY A 279 6.11 62.31 4.02
C GLY A 279 7.36 61.42 4.05
N HIS A 280 8.38 61.63 3.20
CA HIS A 280 9.45 62.65 3.31
C HIS A 280 10.69 62.18 4.10
N ARG A 281 11.88 62.40 3.48
CA ARG A 281 13.29 62.37 3.93
C ARG A 281 14.10 61.14 3.51
N ASP A 282 15.05 61.29 2.56
CA ASP A 282 16.39 61.92 2.72
C ASP A 282 17.13 61.38 3.95
N ASP A 283 18.10 60.49 3.75
CA ASP A 283 19.52 60.85 3.76
C ASP A 283 20.44 59.61 3.77
N GLN A 284 21.45 59.71 2.92
CA GLN A 284 22.86 59.31 3.04
C GLN A 284 23.32 58.16 3.98
N GLN A 285 24.24 57.34 3.44
CA GLN A 285 25.63 57.04 3.89
C GLN A 285 25.94 55.56 3.60
N SER A 286 26.82 55.26 2.63
CA SER A 286 28.28 55.31 2.70
C SER A 286 28.89 54.05 3.33
N LEU A 287 29.61 53.30 2.49
CA LEU A 287 30.83 52.52 2.76
C LEU A 287 30.82 51.61 3.99
N PHE A 288 30.84 50.29 3.76
CA PHE A 288 32.01 49.41 3.97
C PHE A 288 31.76 48.06 3.27
#